data_AF-K2EGN1-F1
#
_entry.id   AF-K2EGN1-F1
#
_cell.length_a   1.000
_cell.length_b   1.000
_cell.length_c   1.000
_cell.angle_alpha   90.00
_cell.angle_beta   90.00
_cell.angle_gamma   90.00
#
_symmetry.space_group_name_H-M   'P 1'
#
loop_
_entity.id
_entity.type
_entity.pdbx_description
1 polymer ?
#
loop_
_entity_poly.entity_id
_entity_poly.type
_entity_poly.pdbx_seq_one_letter_code
_entity_poly.pdbx_strand_id
1 'polypeptide(L)'
;MDQHHITEDIGIALGEAFAKALGDKKGIHRTGYFVFPMDESLSICAVDLSGRSYLKYRMKMAQKKIGDFETINLPNFFAGFVNGARVNLHLVLAYGKDPHHKTEACFKAFGKAMRMACSLDKTLQGIIPSTKGVL
;
A
#
# COMPACT_ATOMS: atom_id res chain seq x y z
N MET A 1 -20.18 17.10 -5.89
CA MET A 1 -19.46 15.86 -6.27
C MET A 1 -18.92 15.23 -5.01
N ASP A 2 -19.05 13.92 -4.87
CA ASP A 2 -18.58 13.16 -3.72
C ASP A 2 -17.04 13.00 -3.77
N GLN A 3 -16.34 13.22 -2.65
CA GLN A 3 -14.90 12.99 -2.53
C GLN A 3 -14.52 11.51 -2.71
N HIS A 4 -15.48 10.61 -2.54
CA HIS A 4 -15.32 9.17 -2.71
C HIS A 4 -14.75 8.80 -4.08
N HIS A 5 -15.43 9.16 -5.17
CA HIS A 5 -15.01 8.81 -6.54
C HIS A 5 -13.63 9.39 -6.87
N ILE A 6 -13.39 10.65 -6.51
CA ILE A 6 -12.10 11.30 -6.77
C ILE A 6 -10.97 10.55 -6.05
N THR A 7 -11.18 10.17 -4.78
CA THR A 7 -10.15 9.47 -4.00
C THR A 7 -9.88 8.06 -4.54
N GLU A 8 -10.94 7.34 -4.93
CA GLU A 8 -10.84 6.02 -5.53
C GLU A 8 -10.13 6.07 -6.90
N ASP A 9 -10.54 6.97 -7.77
CA ASP A 9 -9.97 7.15 -9.12
C ASP A 9 -8.48 7.51 -9.05
N ILE A 10 -8.08 8.36 -8.10
CA ILE A 10 -6.66 8.65 -7.83
C ILE A 10 -5.93 7.38 -7.41
N GLY A 11 -6.53 6.57 -6.54
CA GLY A 11 -5.97 5.28 -6.14
C GLY A 11 -5.75 4.35 -7.33
N ILE A 12 -6.77 4.18 -8.18
CA ILE A 12 -6.71 3.35 -9.40
C ILE A 12 -5.63 3.86 -10.34
N ALA A 13 -5.65 5.14 -10.70
CA ALA A 13 -4.69 5.74 -11.63
C ALA A 13 -3.24 5.59 -11.13
N LEU A 14 -3.01 5.80 -9.83
CA LEU A 14 -1.70 5.59 -9.22
C LEU A 14 -1.28 4.12 -9.26
N GLY A 15 -2.20 3.19 -8.97
CA GLY A 15 -1.95 1.75 -9.02
C GLY A 15 -1.58 1.28 -10.43
N GLU A 16 -2.32 1.74 -11.44
CA GLU A 16 -2.03 1.42 -12.85
C GLU A 16 -0.69 1.99 -13.31
N ALA A 17 -0.39 3.24 -12.95
CA ALA A 17 0.90 3.87 -13.25
C ALA A 17 2.04 3.09 -12.58
N PHE A 18 1.85 2.67 -11.33
CA PHE A 18 2.80 1.84 -10.61
C PHE A 18 3.02 0.48 -11.29
N ALA A 19 1.95 -0.23 -11.68
CA ALA A 19 2.07 -1.52 -12.37
C ALA A 19 2.83 -1.38 -13.70
N LYS A 20 2.59 -0.30 -14.46
CA LYS A 20 3.32 0.01 -15.69
C LYS A 20 4.81 0.25 -15.40
N ALA A 21 5.12 1.00 -14.36
CA ALA A 21 6.51 1.32 -13.98
C ALA A 21 7.28 0.09 -13.44
N LEU A 22 6.60 -0.83 -12.76
CA LEU A 22 7.22 -2.02 -12.16
C LEU A 22 7.71 -3.03 -13.22
N GLY A 23 7.11 -3.05 -14.40
CA GLY A 23 7.53 -3.90 -15.51
C GLY A 23 7.38 -5.40 -15.22
N ASP A 24 8.37 -6.19 -15.61
CA ASP A 24 8.35 -7.66 -15.56
C ASP A 24 8.68 -8.26 -14.19
N LYS A 25 8.90 -7.41 -13.18
CA LYS A 25 9.17 -7.80 -11.78
C LYS A 25 10.40 -8.71 -11.62
N LYS A 26 11.34 -8.69 -12.57
CA LYS A 26 12.56 -9.50 -12.47
C LYS A 26 13.54 -8.91 -11.46
N GLY A 27 14.11 -9.79 -10.64
CA GLY A 27 15.19 -9.44 -9.72
C GLY A 27 14.80 -8.51 -8.58
N ILE A 28 13.52 -8.23 -8.35
CA ILE A 28 13.05 -7.47 -7.18
C ILE A 28 12.81 -8.40 -5.99
N HIS A 29 12.79 -7.85 -4.78
CA HIS A 29 12.41 -8.63 -3.58
C HIS A 29 10.98 -9.17 -3.64
N ARG A 30 10.10 -8.55 -4.45
CA ARG A 30 8.67 -8.86 -4.65
C ARG A 30 7.81 -8.64 -3.42
N THR A 31 8.27 -9.04 -2.25
CA THR A 31 7.60 -8.79 -0.98
C THR A 31 8.35 -7.72 -0.20
N GLY A 32 7.60 -7.00 0.63
CA GLY A 32 8.17 -5.99 1.48
C GLY A 32 7.26 -5.75 2.67
N TYR A 33 7.84 -5.31 3.77
CA TYR A 33 7.09 -4.93 4.95
C TYR A 33 7.77 -3.77 5.65
N PHE A 34 6.99 -3.03 6.43
CA PHE A 34 7.52 -2.01 7.31
C PHE A 34 6.58 -1.75 8.48
N VAL A 35 7.17 -1.46 9.64
CA VAL A 35 6.46 -0.98 10.82
C VAL A 35 6.87 0.46 11.05
N PHE A 36 5.92 1.40 10.98
CA PHE A 36 6.21 2.84 11.02
C PHE A 36 5.51 3.49 12.23
N PRO A 37 6.26 4.12 13.15
CA PRO A 37 5.68 4.92 14.22
C PRO A 37 5.45 6.37 13.78
N MET A 38 4.42 7.00 14.32
CA MET A 38 4.25 8.44 14.31
C MET A 38 3.62 8.85 15.63
N ASP A 39 4.41 9.48 16.49
CA ASP A 39 4.07 9.79 17.87
C ASP A 39 3.41 8.60 18.58
N GLU A 40 2.15 8.71 19.00
CA GLU A 40 1.43 7.66 19.72
C GLU A 40 0.82 6.58 18.82
N SER A 41 1.02 6.68 17.49
CA SER A 41 0.48 5.77 16.49
C SER A 41 1.55 4.84 15.92
N LEU A 42 1.16 3.58 15.65
CA LEU A 42 2.02 2.57 15.04
C LEU A 42 1.27 1.83 13.92
N SER A 43 1.78 1.91 12.70
CA SER A 43 1.21 1.24 11.53
C SER A 43 2.12 0.14 11.00
N ILE A 44 1.52 -0.94 10.51
CA ILE A 44 2.18 -2.10 9.93
C ILE A 44 1.69 -2.25 8.50
N CYS A 45 2.63 -2.29 7.57
CA CYS A 45 2.36 -2.58 6.17
C CYS A 45 3.12 -3.84 5.74
N ALA A 46 2.46 -4.72 5.00
CA ALA A 46 3.08 -5.81 4.25
C ALA A 46 2.51 -5.86 2.84
N VAL A 47 3.35 -6.09 1.85
CA VAL A 47 2.97 -6.14 0.43
C VAL A 47 3.61 -7.33 -0.27
N ASP A 48 2.88 -7.93 -1.20
CA ASP A 48 3.36 -8.91 -2.18
C ASP A 48 2.94 -8.46 -3.59
N LEU A 49 3.93 -8.18 -4.44
CA LEU A 49 3.78 -7.78 -5.85
C LEU A 49 3.39 -8.98 -6.75
N SER A 50 2.45 -9.78 -6.28
CA SER A 50 2.08 -11.10 -6.82
C SER A 50 1.28 -11.12 -8.11
N GLY A 51 0.78 -9.97 -8.58
CA GLY A 51 -0.18 -9.92 -9.67
C GLY A 51 -1.63 -10.22 -9.24
N ARG A 52 -1.89 -10.41 -7.94
CA ARG A 52 -3.23 -10.67 -7.39
C ARG A 52 -3.66 -9.55 -6.48
N SER A 53 -4.79 -8.93 -6.82
CA SER A 53 -5.40 -7.86 -6.03
C SER A 53 -6.00 -8.42 -4.74
N TYR A 54 -5.52 -7.94 -3.59
CA TYR A 54 -6.12 -8.21 -2.29
C TYR A 54 -5.78 -7.08 -1.31
N LEU A 55 -6.77 -6.59 -0.57
CA LEU A 55 -6.57 -5.59 0.47
C LEU A 55 -7.05 -6.14 1.82
N LYS A 56 -6.14 -6.24 2.78
CA LYS A 56 -6.49 -6.30 4.20
C LYS A 56 -6.26 -4.94 4.83
N TYR A 57 -7.34 -4.22 5.12
CA TYR A 57 -7.28 -2.94 5.81
C TYR A 57 -7.86 -3.07 7.22
N ARG A 58 -7.07 -2.74 8.25
CA ARG A 58 -7.50 -2.75 9.66
C ARG A 58 -7.02 -1.50 10.37
N MET A 59 -7.71 -0.40 10.12
CA MET A 59 -7.52 0.85 10.85
C MET A 59 -8.88 1.41 11.26
N LYS A 60 -9.01 1.82 12.52
CA LYS A 60 -10.22 2.46 13.03
C LYS A 60 -9.95 3.95 13.22
N MET A 61 -10.75 4.76 12.54
CA MET A 61 -10.74 6.22 12.67
C MET A 61 -11.97 6.63 13.49
N ALA A 62 -11.76 7.38 14.57
CA ALA A 62 -12.88 7.88 15.38
C ALA A 62 -13.50 9.15 14.78
N GLN A 63 -12.67 9.99 14.16
CA GLN A 63 -13.06 11.23 13.51
C GLN A 63 -13.40 10.98 12.05
N LYS A 64 -14.44 11.64 11.55
CA LYS A 64 -14.89 11.56 10.15
C LYS A 64 -13.99 12.32 9.18
N LYS A 65 -13.23 13.31 9.67
CA LYS A 65 -12.40 14.18 8.84
C LYS A 65 -11.02 14.45 9.45
N ILE A 66 -10.04 14.68 8.58
CA ILE A 66 -8.71 15.22 8.87
C ILE A 66 -8.52 16.43 7.95
N GLY A 67 -8.68 17.64 8.48
CA GLY A 67 -8.86 18.83 7.63
C GLY A 67 -10.06 18.64 6.71
N ASP A 68 -9.83 18.76 5.40
CA ASP A 68 -10.86 18.56 4.36
C ASP A 68 -11.00 17.11 3.88
N PHE A 69 -10.12 16.21 4.32
CA PHE A 69 -10.12 14.81 3.90
C PHE A 69 -11.08 13.97 4.75
N GLU A 70 -12.00 13.27 4.09
CA GLU A 70 -12.90 12.32 4.76
C GLU A 70 -12.21 10.97 5.00
N THR A 71 -12.08 10.58 6.28
CA THR A 71 -11.31 9.39 6.69
C THR A 71 -11.87 8.07 6.16
N ILE A 72 -13.15 8.06 5.79
CA ILE A 72 -13.82 6.92 5.15
C ILE A 72 -13.24 6.61 3.76
N ASN A 73 -12.58 7.58 3.12
CA ASN A 73 -12.02 7.42 1.79
C ASN A 73 -10.63 6.79 1.78
N LEU A 74 -9.96 6.70 2.93
CA LEU A 74 -8.65 6.04 3.06
C LEU A 74 -8.65 4.57 2.60
N PRO A 75 -9.59 3.70 3.04
CA PRO A 75 -9.68 2.34 2.50
C PRO A 75 -10.01 2.31 1.00
N ASN A 76 -10.81 3.26 0.49
CA ASN A 76 -11.18 3.33 -0.94
C ASN A 76 -9.97 3.66 -1.82
N PHE A 77 -9.11 4.59 -1.38
CA PHE A 77 -7.84 4.88 -2.04
C PHE A 77 -6.99 3.60 -2.18
N PHE A 78 -6.80 2.87 -1.07
CA PHE A 78 -5.97 1.65 -1.09
C PHE A 78 -6.62 0.51 -1.87
N ALA A 79 -7.95 0.41 -1.89
CA ALA A 79 -8.66 -0.56 -2.71
C ALA A 79 -8.45 -0.27 -4.19
N GLY A 80 -8.60 1.00 -4.60
CA GLY A 80 -8.29 1.46 -5.94
C GLY A 80 -6.84 1.17 -6.34
N PHE A 81 -5.88 1.53 -5.47
CA PHE A 81 -4.47 1.25 -5.69
C PHE A 81 -4.19 -0.25 -5.87
N VAL A 82 -4.70 -1.09 -4.98
CA VAL A 82 -4.54 -2.55 -5.01
C VAL A 82 -5.08 -3.14 -6.32
N ASN A 83 -6.23 -2.65 -6.77
CA ASN A 83 -6.86 -3.10 -8.01
C ASN A 83 -6.05 -2.69 -9.23
N GLY A 84 -5.65 -1.42 -9.33
CA GLY A 84 -4.84 -0.92 -10.44
C GLY A 84 -3.45 -1.55 -10.50
N ALA A 85 -2.81 -1.73 -9.34
CA ALA A 85 -1.46 -2.28 -9.22
C ALA A 85 -1.41 -3.82 -9.33
N ARG A 86 -2.54 -4.50 -9.08
CA ARG A 86 -2.63 -5.97 -8.98
C ARG A 86 -1.67 -6.54 -7.93
N VAL A 87 -1.80 -6.05 -6.70
CA VAL A 87 -0.92 -6.42 -5.57
C VAL A 87 -1.72 -6.91 -4.36
N ASN A 88 -1.08 -7.71 -3.52
CA ASN A 88 -1.64 -8.07 -2.23
C ASN A 88 -1.06 -7.14 -1.16
N LEU A 89 -1.92 -6.40 -0.46
CA LEU A 89 -1.56 -5.36 0.48
C LEU A 89 -2.28 -5.57 1.82
N HIS A 90 -1.51 -5.59 2.89
CA HIS A 90 -2.00 -5.62 4.27
C HIS A 90 -1.58 -4.32 4.97
N LEU A 91 -2.56 -3.56 5.45
CA LEU A 91 -2.39 -2.33 6.21
C LEU A 91 -3.13 -2.45 7.54
N VAL A 92 -2.36 -2.44 8.63
CA VAL A 92 -2.88 -2.66 9.98
C VAL A 92 -2.34 -1.59 10.90
N LEU A 93 -3.24 -0.84 11.53
CA LEU A 93 -2.86 -0.01 12.66
C LEU A 93 -2.79 -0.90 13.91
N ALA A 94 -1.63 -0.95 14.57
CA ALA A 94 -1.45 -1.66 15.82
C ALA A 94 -2.13 -0.89 16.96
N TYR A 95 -1.87 0.41 17.04
CA TYR A 95 -2.48 1.34 17.98
C TYR A 95 -2.29 2.79 17.50
N GLY A 96 -3.01 3.73 18.11
CA GLY A 96 -2.92 5.16 17.82
C GLY A 96 -4.13 5.91 18.35
N LYS A 97 -4.01 7.23 18.53
CA LYS A 97 -5.13 8.08 18.99
C LYS A 97 -5.51 9.08 17.92
N ASP A 98 -4.55 9.87 17.46
CA ASP A 98 -4.77 10.96 16.53
C ASP A 98 -4.97 10.44 15.08
N PRO A 99 -6.04 10.84 14.38
CA PRO A 99 -6.31 10.42 13.00
C PRO A 99 -5.24 10.83 11.98
N HIS A 100 -4.63 11.99 12.15
CA HIS A 100 -3.58 12.48 11.27
C HIS A 100 -2.35 11.58 11.43
N HIS A 101 -1.91 11.33 12.67
CA HIS A 101 -0.77 10.46 12.96
C HIS A 101 -1.00 9.04 12.46
N LYS A 102 -2.21 8.49 12.66
CA LYS A 102 -2.59 7.17 12.12
C LYS A 102 -2.48 7.11 10.60
N THR A 103 -3.03 8.11 9.92
CA THR A 103 -3.08 8.17 8.46
C THR A 103 -1.69 8.30 7.88
N GLU A 104 -0.90 9.22 8.41
CA GLU A 104 0.46 9.45 7.92
C GLU A 104 1.40 8.28 8.25
N ALA A 105 1.31 7.66 9.44
CA ALA A 105 2.03 6.43 9.76
C ALA A 105 1.70 5.31 8.76
N CYS A 106 0.43 5.19 8.34
CA CYS A 106 0.01 4.22 7.33
C CYS A 106 0.66 4.48 5.96
N PHE A 107 0.60 5.71 5.45
CA PHE A 107 1.24 6.05 4.18
C PHE A 107 2.77 5.88 4.23
N LYS A 108 3.41 6.22 5.35
CA LYS A 108 4.85 6.04 5.53
C LYS A 108 5.24 4.56 5.60
N ALA A 109 4.47 3.73 6.32
CA ALA A 109 4.66 2.28 6.34
C ALA A 109 4.49 1.68 4.93
N PHE A 110 3.44 2.10 4.21
CA PHE A 110 3.19 1.70 2.83
C PHE A 110 4.35 2.06 1.90
N GLY A 111 4.80 3.32 1.90
CA GLY A 111 5.91 3.76 1.04
C GLY A 111 7.21 3.00 1.31
N LYS A 112 7.53 2.71 2.58
CA LYS A 112 8.72 1.93 2.94
C LYS A 112 8.60 0.45 2.55
N ALA A 113 7.44 -0.17 2.76
CA ALA A 113 7.19 -1.55 2.35
C ALA A 113 7.25 -1.71 0.82
N MET A 114 6.65 -0.78 0.08
CA MET A 114 6.73 -0.73 -1.39
C MET A 114 8.17 -0.55 -1.88
N ARG A 115 8.93 0.37 -1.27
CA ARG A 115 10.35 0.55 -1.60
C ARG A 115 11.13 -0.75 -1.44
N MET A 116 10.93 -1.47 -0.33
CA MET A 116 11.57 -2.76 -0.12
C MET A 116 11.18 -3.76 -1.21
N ALA A 117 9.88 -3.93 -1.45
CA ALA A 117 9.37 -4.89 -2.43
C ALA A 117 9.85 -4.63 -3.86
N CYS A 118 10.03 -3.37 -4.24
CA CYS A 118 10.51 -2.96 -5.56
C CYS A 118 12.05 -2.90 -5.66
N SER A 119 12.77 -3.00 -4.54
CA SER A 119 14.22 -2.92 -4.57
C SER A 119 14.80 -4.19 -5.20
N LEU A 120 15.89 -4.01 -5.96
CA LEU A 120 16.59 -5.12 -6.58
C LEU A 120 17.31 -5.95 -5.54
N ASP A 121 17.10 -7.26 -5.61
CA ASP A 121 17.85 -8.27 -4.89
C ASP A 121 18.96 -8.81 -5.79
N LYS A 122 20.21 -8.44 -5.48
CA LYS A 122 21.38 -8.87 -6.24
C LYS A 122 21.56 -10.39 -6.24
N THR A 123 20.99 -11.10 -5.25
CA THR A 123 21.08 -12.56 -5.16
C THR A 123 20.17 -13.26 -6.17
N LEU A 124 19.11 -12.58 -6.64
CA LEU A 124 18.16 -13.14 -7.60
C LEU A 124 18.65 -13.08 -9.05
N GLN A 125 19.71 -12.35 -9.35
CA GLN A 125 20.32 -12.27 -10.70
C GLN A 125 19.31 -12.03 -11.85
N GLY A 126 18.25 -11.25 -11.60
CA GLY A 126 17.22 -10.95 -12.60
C GLY A 126 16.20 -12.08 -12.84
N ILE A 127 16.16 -13.10 -11.99
CA ILE A 127 15.14 -14.15 -12.04
C ILE A 127 13.80 -13.61 -11.52
N ILE A 128 12.69 -14.11 -12.06
CA ILE A 128 11.35 -13.83 -11.53
C ILE A 128 11.20 -14.52 -10.17
N PRO A 129 10.91 -13.79 -9.07
CA PRO A 129 10.80 -14.35 -7.73
C PRO A 129 9.47 -15.10 -7.52
N SER A 130 9.25 -16.17 -8.28
CA SER A 130 8.03 -17.00 -8.26
C SER A 130 8.37 -18.45 -8.57
N THR A 131 7.89 -19.37 -7.73
CA THR A 131 8.02 -20.82 -7.98
C THR A 131 7.26 -21.29 -9.22
N LYS A 132 6.34 -20.46 -9.74
CA LYS A 132 5.58 -20.72 -10.98
C LYS A 132 6.26 -20.15 -12.23
N GLY A 133 7.38 -19.43 -12.09
CA GLY A 133 8.08 -18.76 -13.20
C GLY A 133 7.34 -17.55 -13.80
N VAL A 134 6.16 -17.19 -13.28
CA VAL A 134 5.32 -16.07 -13.75
C VAL A 134 4.71 -15.31 -12.56
N LEU A 135 4.42 -14.01 -12.76
CA LEU A 135 3.83 -13.04 -11.81
C LEU A 135 2.95 -12.01 -12.52
#